data_AF-A0A969S0F8-F1
#
_entry.id   AF-A0A969S0F8-F1
#
_cell.length_a   1.000
_cell.length_b   1.000
_cell.length_c   1.000
_cell.angle_alpha   90.00
_cell.angle_beta   90.00
_cell.angle_gamma   90.00
#
_symmetry.space_group_name_H-M   'P 1'
#
loop_
_entity.id
_entity.type
_entity.pdbx_description
1 polymer ?
#
loop_
_entity_poly.entity_id
_entity_poly.type
_entity_poly.pdbx_seq_one_letter_code
_entity_poly.pdbx_strand_id
1 'polypeptide(L)'
;MQIHAQVVVCPGINDGEHLRRTLQDLAQFYCAEDPDEGNGLEASDLKNGYSDNDYSDAGYSDGDYSDSDYSDSDYASNLATVLSTAIVPVGLTRFRPDLDELSPVSPADAQRTIDLVQSIQAEFQGRFGSRFAWLADEWFLIAGRELPAAASYEDYPQLENGVGSIRAFLDQFQAAAARLPAAVSPARQFTWVVGNVVEKAFEPLQARLNKVEGLQVTLRGIASHYWGQSLTVTGLLTGEDLIRNLSDQPLGDALLLPSVMLKHGESRFLDDLTVADVSLQLKVPIRIAQGIDGLLDACLRD
;
A
#
# COMPACT_ATOMS: atom_id res chain seq x y z
N MET A 1 11.18 -5.28 -18.76
CA MET A 1 11.10 -4.52 -17.49
C MET A 1 9.71 -4.77 -16.94
N GLN A 2 9.59 -5.25 -15.70
CA GLN A 2 8.29 -5.51 -15.08
C GLN A 2 8.07 -4.46 -13.99
N ILE A 3 6.84 -3.91 -13.90
CA ILE A 3 6.52 -2.82 -12.98
C ILE A 3 5.26 -3.12 -12.18
N HIS A 4 5.20 -2.60 -10.95
CA HIS A 4 3.99 -2.47 -10.17
C HIS A 4 3.46 -1.04 -10.37
N ALA A 5 2.26 -0.91 -10.90
CA ALA A 5 1.63 0.38 -11.14
C ALA A 5 0.92 0.90 -9.88
N GLN A 6 0.79 2.22 -9.77
CA GLN A 6 -0.05 2.88 -8.78
C GLN A 6 -0.90 3.94 -9.48
N VAL A 7 -2.21 3.93 -9.22
CA VAL A 7 -3.17 4.93 -9.70
C VAL A 7 -3.68 5.72 -8.50
N VAL A 8 -3.43 7.03 -8.51
CA VAL A 8 -3.99 7.98 -7.53
C VAL A 8 -5.34 8.46 -8.05
N VAL A 9 -6.41 8.24 -7.29
CA VAL A 9 -7.76 8.63 -7.68
C VAL A 9 -8.14 9.96 -7.05
N CYS A 10 -8.49 10.91 -7.90
CA CYS A 10 -8.97 12.25 -7.60
C CYS A 10 -10.46 12.34 -8.00
N PRO A 11 -11.38 12.51 -7.03
CA PRO A 11 -12.80 12.61 -7.30
C PRO A 11 -13.13 13.69 -8.35
N GLY A 12 -13.96 13.36 -9.34
CA GLY A 12 -14.36 14.27 -10.40
C GLY A 12 -13.32 14.52 -11.50
N ILE A 13 -12.11 13.94 -11.40
CA ILE A 13 -11.03 14.10 -12.40
C ILE A 13 -10.75 12.78 -13.11
N ASN A 14 -10.44 11.73 -12.36
CA ASN A 14 -10.06 10.42 -12.91
C ASN A 14 -10.72 9.24 -12.18
N ASP A 15 -11.90 9.47 -11.60
CA ASP A 15 -12.76 8.44 -11.00
C ASP A 15 -13.77 7.86 -12.01
N GLY A 16 -14.63 6.95 -11.56
CA GLY A 16 -15.71 6.40 -12.40
C GLY A 16 -15.22 5.73 -13.69
N GLU A 17 -15.79 6.13 -14.82
CA GLU A 17 -15.45 5.54 -16.12
C GLU A 17 -14.00 5.78 -16.53
N HIS A 18 -13.41 6.91 -16.13
CA HIS A 18 -12.00 7.19 -16.40
C HIS A 18 -11.10 6.18 -15.66
N LEU A 19 -11.40 5.90 -14.39
CA LEU A 19 -10.69 4.87 -13.63
C LEU A 19 -10.85 3.49 -14.28
N ARG A 20 -12.08 3.12 -14.70
CA ARG A 20 -12.33 1.85 -15.39
C ARG A 20 -11.43 1.71 -16.62
N ARG A 21 -11.43 2.72 -17.48
CA ARG A 21 -10.60 2.73 -18.69
C ARG A 21 -9.12 2.61 -18.35
N THR A 22 -8.61 3.37 -17.37
CA THR A 22 -7.21 3.27 -16.94
C THR A 22 -6.84 1.85 -16.49
N LEU A 23 -7.69 1.19 -15.70
CA LEU A 23 -7.43 -0.17 -15.24
C LEU A 23 -7.48 -1.19 -16.39
N GLN A 24 -8.39 -1.02 -17.34
CA GLN A 24 -8.47 -1.87 -18.54
C GLN A 24 -7.25 -1.68 -19.45
N ASP A 25 -6.79 -0.45 -19.65
CA ASP A 25 -5.60 -0.14 -20.43
C ASP A 25 -4.35 -0.73 -19.78
N LEU A 26 -4.20 -0.63 -18.46
CA LEU A 26 -3.09 -1.26 -17.73
C LEU A 26 -3.13 -2.79 -17.82
N ALA A 27 -4.32 -3.39 -17.77
CA ALA A 27 -4.48 -4.84 -17.83
C ALA A 27 -4.06 -5.45 -19.18
N GLN A 28 -4.00 -4.67 -20.27
CA GLN A 28 -3.46 -5.12 -21.56
C GLN A 28 -1.98 -5.49 -21.46
N PHE A 29 -1.27 -4.93 -20.48
CA PHE A 29 0.15 -5.21 -20.23
C PHE A 29 0.40 -6.30 -19.18
N TYR A 30 -0.66 -6.91 -18.62
CA TYR A 30 -0.57 -8.00 -17.64
C TYR A 30 -0.35 -9.37 -18.32
N CYS A 31 -0.97 -9.57 -19.48
CA CYS A 31 -0.73 -10.70 -20.36
C CYS A 31 -0.55 -10.14 -21.76
N ALA A 32 0.66 -9.67 -22.10
CA ALA A 32 0.95 -9.46 -23.51
C ALA A 32 1.01 -10.84 -24.16
N GLU A 33 0.00 -11.17 -24.96
CA GLU A 33 0.05 -12.32 -25.87
C GLU A 33 1.19 -12.11 -26.87
N ASP A 34 1.86 -13.20 -27.24
CA ASP A 34 2.87 -13.18 -28.29
C ASP A 34 2.18 -12.76 -29.61
N PRO A 35 2.64 -11.70 -30.31
CA PRO A 35 1.96 -11.23 -31.53
C PRO A 35 1.94 -12.25 -32.68
N ASP A 36 2.70 -13.34 -32.58
CA ASP A 36 2.90 -14.30 -33.68
C ASP A 36 2.09 -15.61 -33.57
N GLU A 37 1.31 -15.85 -32.50
CA GLU A 37 0.43 -17.02 -32.43
C GLU A 37 -1.07 -16.67 -32.46
N GLY A 38 -1.56 -16.43 -33.69
CA GLY A 38 -2.90 -16.89 -34.05
C GLY A 38 -3.99 -15.85 -34.21
N ASN A 39 -4.01 -15.17 -35.36
CA ASN A 39 -5.27 -15.03 -36.10
C ASN A 39 -4.98 -14.98 -37.61
N GLY A 40 -5.25 -16.09 -38.29
CA GLY A 40 -5.28 -16.15 -39.74
C GLY A 40 -6.41 -15.29 -40.29
N LEU A 41 -6.11 -14.05 -40.61
CA LEU A 41 -6.88 -13.21 -41.53
C LEU A 41 -5.91 -12.73 -42.60
N GLU A 42 -6.18 -13.11 -43.84
CA GLU A 42 -5.32 -12.87 -44.99
C GLU A 42 -5.00 -11.38 -45.16
N ALA A 43 -3.70 -11.06 -45.13
CA ALA A 43 -3.19 -9.77 -45.57
C ALA A 43 -3.22 -9.70 -47.11
N SER A 44 -4.39 -9.47 -47.71
CA SER A 44 -4.53 -9.21 -49.15
C SER A 44 -4.91 -7.78 -49.52
N ASP A 45 -4.97 -6.82 -48.59
CA ASP A 45 -5.50 -5.48 -48.89
C ASP A 45 -4.62 -4.28 -48.47
N LEU A 46 -3.30 -4.46 -48.39
CA LEU A 46 -2.36 -3.32 -48.28
C LEU A 46 -1.15 -3.50 -49.21
N LYS A 47 -1.39 -3.45 -50.52
CA LYS A 47 -0.37 -3.06 -51.51
C LYS A 47 -0.87 -1.83 -52.23
N ASN A 48 -0.33 -0.67 -51.88
CA ASN A 48 -0.05 0.38 -52.86
C ASN A 48 0.86 1.47 -52.30
N GLY A 49 1.94 1.72 -53.04
CA GLY A 49 2.71 2.96 -53.01
C GLY A 49 3.86 2.95 -52.02
N TYR A 50 5.04 2.52 -52.46
CA TYR A 50 6.15 3.40 -52.80
C TYR A 50 7.25 2.56 -53.46
N SER A 51 7.61 2.94 -54.68
CA SER A 51 8.68 2.34 -55.47
C SER A 51 9.98 3.12 -55.32
N ASP A 52 11.06 2.40 -55.64
CA ASP A 52 12.36 2.86 -56.14
C ASP A 52 13.45 3.28 -55.14
N ASN A 53 14.36 2.31 -54.96
CA ASN A 53 15.71 2.30 -55.55
C ASN A 53 16.92 2.48 -54.64
N ASP A 54 17.86 1.58 -54.94
CA ASP A 54 19.31 1.65 -54.87
C ASP A 54 19.96 1.60 -53.47
N TYR A 55 20.54 0.44 -53.15
CA TYR A 55 22.01 0.28 -53.12
C TYR A 55 22.36 -1.22 -53.14
N SER A 56 23.07 -1.61 -54.20
CA SER A 56 23.74 -2.89 -54.35
C SER A 56 25.14 -2.88 -53.73
N ASP A 57 25.59 -4.08 -53.35
CA ASP A 57 26.98 -4.54 -53.35
C ASP A 57 27.79 -4.39 -52.04
N ALA A 58 27.97 -5.51 -51.34
CA ALA A 58 29.27 -6.08 -51.03
C ALA A 58 29.09 -7.40 -50.26
N GLY A 59 29.47 -8.52 -50.87
CA GLY A 59 29.36 -9.85 -50.29
C GLY A 59 30.41 -10.17 -49.24
N TYR A 60 30.04 -11.06 -48.30
CA TYR A 60 30.95 -11.98 -47.61
C TYR A 60 30.22 -13.30 -47.36
N SER A 61 30.97 -14.41 -47.53
CA SER A 61 30.47 -15.77 -47.68
C SER A 61 30.32 -16.52 -46.35
N ASP A 62 29.47 -17.55 -46.42
CA ASP A 62 29.38 -18.80 -45.66
C ASP A 62 30.27 -19.01 -44.42
N GLY A 63 29.59 -19.32 -43.33
CA GLY A 63 30.14 -20.00 -42.17
C GLY A 63 29.04 -20.85 -41.51
N ASP A 64 28.96 -22.11 -41.93
CA ASP A 64 28.21 -23.18 -41.26
C ASP A 64 28.66 -23.30 -39.80
N TYR A 65 27.78 -22.96 -38.87
CA TYR A 65 27.82 -23.42 -37.49
C TYR A 65 26.48 -24.07 -37.17
N SER A 66 26.41 -25.38 -37.40
CA SER A 66 25.42 -26.23 -36.75
C SER A 66 25.80 -26.34 -35.28
N ASP A 67 25.03 -25.72 -34.40
CA ASP A 67 24.95 -26.13 -33.01
C ASP A 67 23.50 -26.45 -32.69
N SER A 68 23.28 -27.75 -32.45
CA SER A 68 22.06 -28.35 -31.98
C SER A 68 21.75 -27.90 -30.55
N ASP A 69 20.48 -28.03 -30.17
CA ASP A 69 19.97 -28.02 -28.81
C ASP A 69 19.67 -26.65 -28.19
N TYR A 70 18.66 -25.96 -28.73
CA TYR A 70 17.77 -25.16 -27.89
C TYR A 70 16.32 -25.51 -28.24
N SER A 71 15.65 -26.19 -27.32
CA SER A 71 14.21 -26.38 -27.35
C SER A 71 13.52 -25.02 -27.22
N ASP A 72 12.78 -24.60 -28.26
CA ASP A 72 11.94 -23.40 -28.31
C ASP A 72 10.78 -23.36 -27.28
N SER A 73 10.79 -24.22 -26.25
CA SER A 73 9.71 -24.29 -25.25
C SER A 73 9.91 -23.42 -24.02
N ASP A 74 11.09 -22.82 -23.83
CA ASP A 74 11.44 -22.11 -22.57
C ASP A 74 11.41 -20.58 -22.68
N TYR A 75 11.08 -20.01 -23.84
CA TYR A 75 10.96 -18.56 -24.03
C TYR A 75 9.51 -18.03 -23.98
N ALA A 76 8.51 -18.90 -23.87
CA ALA A 76 7.11 -18.49 -23.71
C ALA A 76 6.76 -17.97 -22.29
N SER A 77 7.75 -17.75 -21.43
CA SER A 77 7.52 -17.34 -20.05
C SER A 77 7.85 -15.86 -19.80
N ASN A 78 6.76 -15.09 -19.65
CA ASN A 78 6.66 -13.85 -18.87
C ASN A 78 6.80 -12.50 -19.64
N LEU A 79 5.88 -12.28 -20.59
CA LEU A 79 5.68 -11.01 -21.31
C LEU A 79 4.95 -9.91 -20.49
N ALA A 80 4.56 -10.19 -19.24
CA ALA A 80 3.86 -9.22 -18.39
C ALA A 80 4.76 -8.02 -18.07
N THR A 81 4.40 -6.83 -18.58
CA THR A 81 5.11 -5.58 -18.30
C THR A 81 4.58 -4.90 -17.03
N VAL A 82 3.27 -5.00 -16.77
CA VAL A 82 2.65 -4.51 -15.53
C VAL A 82 2.18 -5.71 -14.72
N LEU A 83 2.69 -5.89 -13.49
CA LEU A 83 2.41 -7.06 -12.65
C LEU A 83 1.20 -6.86 -11.73
N SER A 84 0.95 -5.64 -11.31
CA SER A 84 -0.20 -5.30 -10.45
C SER A 84 -0.44 -3.80 -10.45
N THR A 85 -1.62 -3.39 -10.01
CA THR A 85 -2.01 -1.99 -9.87
C THR A 85 -2.53 -1.71 -8.46
N ALA A 86 -1.90 -0.81 -7.72
CA ALA A 86 -2.45 -0.26 -6.48
C ALA A 86 -3.35 0.94 -6.82
N ILE A 87 -4.51 1.02 -6.19
CA ILE A 87 -5.45 2.13 -6.35
C ILE A 87 -5.53 2.84 -5.02
N VAL A 88 -5.02 4.07 -4.97
CA VAL A 88 -4.87 4.87 -3.75
C VAL A 88 -5.71 6.15 -3.85
N PRO A 89 -6.31 6.63 -2.76
CA PRO A 89 -7.00 7.91 -2.77
C PRO A 89 -5.99 9.06 -2.87
N VAL A 90 -6.41 10.20 -3.42
CA VAL A 90 -5.59 11.42 -3.39
C VAL A 90 -5.39 11.89 -1.95
N GLY A 91 -4.12 12.06 -1.55
CA GLY A 91 -3.74 12.66 -0.28
C GLY A 91 -3.62 14.17 -0.42
N LEU A 92 -4.45 14.94 0.30
CA LEU A 92 -4.39 16.40 0.30
C LEU A 92 -3.73 16.93 1.57
N THR A 93 -2.92 17.98 1.42
CA THR A 93 -2.27 18.68 2.54
C THR A 93 -2.75 20.14 2.62
N ARG A 94 -2.53 20.77 3.78
CA ARG A 94 -2.79 22.20 4.01
C ARG A 94 -1.83 23.14 3.30
N PHE A 95 -0.73 22.62 2.73
CA PHE A 95 0.31 23.43 2.08
C PHE A 95 0.09 23.62 0.58
N ARG A 96 -1.07 23.18 0.05
CA ARG A 96 -1.42 23.33 -1.36
C ARG A 96 -1.76 24.79 -1.71
N PRO A 97 -1.58 25.21 -2.97
CA PRO A 97 -2.02 26.52 -3.44
C PRO A 97 -3.54 26.68 -3.31
N ASP A 98 -4.01 27.92 -3.09
CA ASP A 98 -5.45 28.22 -2.93
C ASP A 98 -6.29 27.94 -4.19
N LEU A 99 -5.67 27.80 -5.35
CA LEU A 99 -6.31 27.60 -6.66
C LEU A 99 -6.28 26.14 -7.15
N ASP A 100 -6.24 25.17 -6.24
CA ASP A 100 -6.24 23.75 -6.59
C ASP A 100 -7.67 23.23 -6.83
N GLU A 101 -7.88 22.48 -7.92
CA GLU A 101 -9.16 21.84 -8.26
C GLU A 101 -9.38 20.51 -7.50
N LEU A 102 -8.36 20.01 -6.81
CA LEU A 102 -8.42 18.75 -6.07
C LEU A 102 -9.35 18.83 -4.85
N SER A 103 -10.29 17.88 -4.80
CA SER A 103 -11.20 17.68 -3.66
C SER A 103 -10.81 16.44 -2.86
N PRO A 104 -10.94 16.46 -1.52
CA PRO A 104 -10.68 15.28 -0.70
C PRO A 104 -11.72 14.19 -1.02
N VAL A 105 -11.30 12.93 -0.92
CA VAL A 105 -12.20 11.78 -1.08
C VAL A 105 -13.24 11.78 0.02
N SER A 106 -14.52 11.86 -0.34
CA SER A 106 -15.63 11.68 0.60
C SER A 106 -15.97 10.20 0.83
N PRO A 107 -16.68 9.84 1.91
CA PRO A 107 -17.19 8.48 2.09
C PRO A 107 -18.03 7.97 0.92
N ALA A 108 -18.79 8.86 0.26
CA ALA A 108 -19.59 8.50 -0.92
C ALA A 108 -18.72 8.22 -2.15
N ASP A 109 -17.63 8.96 -2.33
CA ASP A 109 -16.66 8.73 -3.41
C ASP A 109 -15.94 7.40 -3.19
N ALA A 110 -15.46 7.18 -1.96
CA ALA A 110 -14.84 5.92 -1.58
C ALA A 110 -15.79 4.75 -1.82
N GLN A 111 -17.09 4.94 -1.55
CA GLN A 111 -18.04 3.88 -1.75
C GLN A 111 -18.21 3.47 -3.19
N ARG A 112 -18.38 4.46 -4.07
CA ARG A 112 -18.51 4.26 -5.52
C ARG A 112 -17.24 3.66 -6.11
N THR A 113 -16.07 4.11 -5.67
CA THR A 113 -14.78 3.57 -6.14
C THR A 113 -14.60 2.12 -5.72
N ILE A 114 -14.92 1.75 -4.47
CA ILE A 114 -14.85 0.35 -4.02
C ILE A 114 -15.74 -0.54 -4.89
N ASP A 115 -17.00 -0.17 -5.06
CA ASP A 115 -17.97 -0.97 -5.82
C ASP A 115 -17.54 -1.13 -7.29
N LEU A 116 -17.06 -0.05 -7.91
CA LEU A 116 -16.52 -0.07 -9.27
C LEU A 116 -15.32 -1.02 -9.39
N VAL A 117 -14.30 -0.84 -8.56
CA VAL A 117 -13.06 -1.61 -8.66
C VAL A 117 -13.31 -3.07 -8.33
N GLN A 118 -14.17 -3.40 -7.37
CA GLN A 118 -14.54 -4.78 -7.07
C GLN A 118 -15.25 -5.46 -8.25
N SER A 119 -16.08 -4.72 -9.02
CA SER A 119 -16.66 -5.26 -10.25
C SER A 119 -15.58 -5.61 -11.29
N ILE A 120 -14.59 -4.73 -11.46
CA ILE A 120 -13.47 -4.92 -12.39
C ILE A 120 -12.56 -6.07 -11.93
N GLN A 121 -12.31 -6.17 -10.62
CA GLN A 121 -11.55 -7.28 -10.03
C GLN A 121 -12.20 -8.64 -10.34
N ALA A 122 -13.53 -8.73 -10.34
CA ALA A 122 -14.24 -9.95 -10.72
C ALA A 122 -14.04 -10.29 -12.21
N GLU A 123 -14.04 -9.28 -13.09
CA GLU A 123 -13.72 -9.43 -14.51
C GLU A 123 -12.28 -9.93 -14.71
N PHE A 124 -11.30 -9.33 -14.01
CA PHE A 124 -9.89 -9.73 -14.07
C PHE A 124 -9.64 -11.12 -13.48
N GLN A 125 -10.29 -11.46 -12.37
CA GLN A 125 -10.21 -12.79 -11.78
C GLN A 125 -10.66 -13.88 -12.76
N GLY A 126 -11.73 -13.61 -13.53
CA GLY A 126 -12.21 -14.53 -14.56
C GLY A 126 -11.30 -14.65 -15.78
N ARG A 127 -10.61 -13.57 -16.15
CA ARG A 127 -9.72 -13.51 -17.33
C ARG A 127 -8.32 -14.05 -17.06
N PHE A 128 -7.74 -13.68 -15.92
CA PHE A 128 -6.33 -13.92 -15.63
C PHE A 128 -6.06 -14.79 -14.40
N GLY A 129 -7.10 -15.16 -13.64
CA GLY A 129 -6.93 -15.87 -12.38
C GLY A 129 -6.37 -15.01 -11.24
N SER A 130 -6.21 -13.70 -11.45
CA SER A 130 -5.79 -12.72 -10.45
C SER A 130 -6.65 -11.47 -10.54
N ARG A 131 -6.82 -10.76 -9.43
CA ARG A 131 -7.51 -9.47 -9.39
C ARG A 131 -6.78 -8.37 -10.11
N PHE A 132 -5.45 -8.46 -10.29
CA PHE A 132 -4.56 -7.48 -10.94
C PHE A 132 -4.53 -6.07 -10.35
N ALA A 133 -5.66 -5.51 -9.92
CA ALA A 133 -5.81 -4.18 -9.37
C ALA A 133 -6.41 -4.27 -7.97
N TRP A 134 -5.80 -3.61 -6.98
CA TRP A 134 -6.24 -3.64 -5.59
C TRP A 134 -6.39 -2.25 -5.01
N LEU A 135 -7.44 -2.07 -4.22
CA LEU A 135 -7.67 -0.87 -3.43
C LEU A 135 -6.76 -0.87 -2.21
N ALA A 136 -6.13 0.27 -1.93
CA ALA A 136 -5.50 0.49 -0.63
C ALA A 136 -6.51 0.40 0.51
N ASP A 137 -6.05 -0.01 1.69
CA ASP A 137 -6.91 -0.22 2.87
C ASP A 137 -7.65 1.06 3.28
N GLU A 138 -7.06 2.22 3.00
CA GLU A 138 -7.63 3.54 3.27
C GLU A 138 -9.01 3.74 2.62
N TRP A 139 -9.28 3.17 1.46
CA TRP A 139 -10.61 3.26 0.82
C TRP A 139 -11.70 2.68 1.72
N PHE A 140 -11.45 1.52 2.32
CA PHE A 140 -12.42 0.84 3.18
C PHE A 140 -12.64 1.62 4.47
N LEU A 141 -11.57 2.20 5.03
CA LEU A 141 -11.65 3.05 6.22
C LEU A 141 -12.46 4.33 5.95
N ILE A 142 -12.20 5.03 4.84
CA ILE A 142 -12.95 6.24 4.44
C ILE A 142 -14.43 5.91 4.19
N ALA A 143 -14.72 4.77 3.55
CA ALA A 143 -16.07 4.32 3.29
C ALA A 143 -16.79 3.77 4.54
N GLY A 144 -16.08 3.57 5.66
CA GLY A 144 -16.63 2.89 6.84
C GLY A 144 -17.00 1.42 6.59
N ARG A 145 -16.36 0.77 5.61
CA ARG A 145 -16.52 -0.66 5.32
C ARG A 145 -15.44 -1.49 6.03
N GLU A 146 -15.76 -2.76 6.28
CA GLU A 146 -14.76 -3.71 6.78
C GLU A 146 -13.66 -3.95 5.73
N LEU A 147 -12.44 -4.18 6.22
CA LEU A 147 -11.32 -4.58 5.37
C LEU A 147 -11.60 -5.95 4.75
N PRO A 148 -11.27 -6.17 3.45
CA PRO A 148 -11.32 -7.48 2.82
C PRO A 148 -10.60 -8.57 3.63
N ALA A 149 -11.04 -9.81 3.46
CA ALA A 149 -10.33 -10.96 4.03
C ALA A 149 -8.96 -11.15 3.34
N ALA A 150 -8.00 -11.74 4.05
CA ALA A 150 -6.63 -11.97 3.57
C ALA A 150 -6.55 -12.56 2.15
N ALA A 151 -7.38 -13.56 1.85
CA ALA A 151 -7.42 -14.20 0.53
C ALA A 151 -7.78 -13.25 -0.63
N SER A 152 -8.37 -12.10 -0.37
CA SER A 152 -8.69 -11.09 -1.39
C SER A 152 -7.46 -10.33 -1.88
N TYR A 153 -6.39 -10.35 -1.09
CA TYR A 153 -5.11 -9.68 -1.40
C TYR A 153 -4.12 -10.60 -2.11
N GLU A 154 -4.47 -11.88 -2.32
CA GLU A 154 -3.59 -12.89 -2.93
C GLU A 154 -2.25 -12.94 -2.17
N ASP A 155 -1.13 -12.78 -2.86
CA ASP A 155 0.22 -12.77 -2.24
C ASP A 155 0.67 -11.37 -1.80
N TYR A 156 -0.26 -10.42 -1.64
CA TYR A 156 -0.01 -9.03 -1.24
C TYR A 156 0.98 -8.28 -2.14
N PRO A 157 0.78 -8.22 -3.47
CA PRO A 157 1.75 -7.64 -4.41
C PRO A 157 1.95 -6.13 -4.26
N GLN A 158 1.10 -5.45 -3.49
CA GLN A 158 1.06 -3.99 -3.35
C GLN A 158 1.12 -3.54 -1.89
N LEU A 159 1.70 -4.35 -1.00
CA LEU A 159 1.73 -4.09 0.44
C LEU A 159 2.37 -2.72 0.78
N GLU A 160 3.45 -2.37 0.08
CA GLU A 160 4.16 -1.10 0.24
C GLU A 160 3.34 0.13 -0.17
N ASN A 161 2.36 -0.06 -1.05
CA ASN A 161 1.43 0.98 -1.52
C ASN A 161 0.13 1.02 -0.69
N GLY A 162 0.16 0.46 0.53
CA GLY A 162 -0.96 0.51 1.47
C GLY A 162 -2.09 -0.47 1.17
N VAL A 163 -1.88 -1.45 0.28
CA VAL A 163 -2.85 -2.49 -0.03
C VAL A 163 -2.67 -3.68 0.91
N GLY A 164 -3.63 -3.91 1.80
CA GLY A 164 -3.64 -5.07 2.71
C GLY A 164 -2.68 -4.96 3.87
N SER A 165 -2.02 -3.82 4.08
CA SER A 165 -1.05 -3.62 5.17
C SER A 165 -1.70 -3.73 6.55
N ILE A 166 -2.93 -3.25 6.70
CA ILE A 166 -3.68 -3.36 7.96
C ILE A 166 -4.13 -4.80 8.15
N ARG A 167 -4.68 -5.44 7.11
CA ARG A 167 -5.08 -6.86 7.17
C ARG A 167 -3.90 -7.75 7.56
N ALA A 168 -2.76 -7.60 6.89
CA ALA A 168 -1.55 -8.35 7.19
C ALA A 168 -1.07 -8.12 8.63
N PHE A 169 -1.11 -6.88 9.13
CA PHE A 169 -0.75 -6.55 10.51
C PHE A 169 -1.68 -7.24 11.53
N LEU A 170 -3.00 -7.24 11.28
CA LEU A 170 -3.98 -7.92 12.14
C LEU A 170 -3.73 -9.44 12.21
N ASP A 171 -3.47 -10.07 11.05
CA ASP A 171 -3.23 -11.51 10.97
C ASP A 171 -1.90 -11.89 11.65
N GLN A 172 -0.84 -11.10 11.43
CA GLN A 172 0.44 -11.28 12.11
C GLN A 172 0.31 -11.11 13.62
N PHE A 173 -0.46 -10.11 14.07
CA PHE A 173 -0.75 -9.94 15.49
C PHE A 173 -1.48 -11.16 16.05
N GLN A 174 -2.51 -11.65 15.36
CA GLN A 174 -3.27 -12.81 15.83
C GLN A 174 -2.38 -14.04 16.00
N ALA A 175 -1.47 -14.30 15.06
CA ALA A 175 -0.48 -15.36 15.17
C ALA A 175 0.50 -15.14 16.33
N ALA A 176 0.98 -13.91 16.51
CA ALA A 176 1.92 -13.56 17.58
C ALA A 176 1.26 -13.54 18.97
N ALA A 177 -0.03 -13.23 19.05
CA ALA A 177 -0.79 -13.14 20.29
C ALA A 177 -0.94 -14.50 21.01
N ALA A 178 -0.67 -15.60 20.33
CA ALA A 178 -0.54 -16.93 20.94
C ALA A 178 0.68 -17.05 21.87
N ARG A 179 1.70 -16.21 21.67
CA ARG A 179 2.96 -16.19 22.44
C ARG A 179 2.94 -15.20 23.61
N LEU A 180 1.82 -14.49 23.83
CA LEU A 180 1.71 -13.53 24.93
C LEU A 180 1.81 -14.25 26.29
N PRO A 181 2.62 -13.74 27.24
CA PRO A 181 2.69 -14.30 28.58
C PRO A 181 1.38 -14.07 29.34
N ALA A 182 1.18 -14.80 30.44
CA ALA A 182 0.04 -14.59 31.32
C ALA A 182 0.16 -13.27 32.10
N ALA A 183 1.38 -12.89 32.48
CA ALA A 183 1.67 -11.69 33.26
C ALA A 183 3.04 -11.10 32.88
N VAL A 184 3.22 -9.81 33.13
CA VAL A 184 4.51 -9.10 33.08
C VAL A 184 4.82 -8.48 34.44
N SER A 185 6.11 -8.46 34.79
CA SER A 185 6.63 -7.81 36.01
C SER A 185 7.94 -7.11 35.67
N PRO A 186 8.15 -5.84 36.09
CA PRO A 186 7.19 -5.02 36.84
C PRO A 186 5.96 -4.65 36.01
N ALA A 187 4.90 -4.21 36.71
CA ALA A 187 3.70 -3.68 36.07
C ALA A 187 4.05 -2.41 35.30
N ARG A 188 3.45 -2.25 34.11
CA ARG A 188 3.79 -1.19 33.18
C ARG A 188 2.57 -0.69 32.39
N GLN A 189 2.56 0.60 32.10
CA GLN A 189 1.50 1.28 31.38
C GLN A 189 2.08 2.01 30.17
N PHE A 190 1.48 1.84 29.00
CA PHE A 190 1.95 2.46 27.77
C PHE A 190 0.81 3.14 27.02
N THR A 191 1.13 4.17 26.26
CA THR A 191 0.21 4.74 25.27
C THR A 191 0.69 4.39 23.86
N TRP A 192 -0.11 3.61 23.14
CA TRP A 192 0.15 3.24 21.76
C TRP A 192 -0.53 4.23 20.82
N VAL A 193 0.26 4.98 20.07
CA VAL A 193 -0.25 6.04 19.18
C VAL A 193 -0.29 5.55 17.75
N VAL A 194 -1.41 5.79 17.07
CA VAL A 194 -1.64 5.46 15.66
C VAL A 194 -2.41 6.58 14.96
N GLY A 195 -2.47 6.52 13.63
CA GLY A 195 -3.40 7.36 12.87
C GLY A 195 -4.84 7.04 13.22
N ASN A 196 -5.69 8.06 13.36
CA ASN A 196 -7.08 7.88 13.78
C ASN A 196 -7.90 6.98 12.84
N VAL A 197 -7.51 6.84 11.57
CA VAL A 197 -8.20 5.96 10.62
C VAL A 197 -8.12 4.48 11.00
N VAL A 198 -7.04 4.05 11.67
CA VAL A 198 -6.84 2.63 12.02
C VAL A 198 -7.24 2.31 13.46
N GLU A 199 -7.59 3.30 14.27
CA GLU A 199 -7.85 3.15 15.71
C GLU A 199 -8.90 2.06 15.97
N LYS A 200 -10.07 2.16 15.31
CA LYS A 200 -11.15 1.17 15.45
C LYS A 200 -10.72 -0.25 15.05
N ALA A 201 -9.90 -0.38 14.00
CA ALA A 201 -9.40 -1.68 13.57
C ALA A 201 -8.42 -2.30 14.58
N PHE A 202 -7.75 -1.47 15.38
CA PHE A 202 -6.72 -1.90 16.35
C PHE A 202 -7.25 -2.05 17.78
N GLU A 203 -8.49 -1.63 18.09
CA GLU A 203 -9.13 -1.87 19.39
C GLU A 203 -9.07 -3.35 19.85
N PRO A 204 -9.31 -4.37 18.99
CA PRO A 204 -9.20 -5.77 19.40
C PRO A 204 -7.78 -6.17 19.81
N LEU A 205 -6.76 -5.54 19.21
CA LEU A 205 -5.35 -5.80 19.51
C LEU A 205 -4.99 -5.25 20.89
N GLN A 206 -5.38 -4.00 21.16
CA GLN A 206 -5.24 -3.39 22.48
C GLN A 206 -5.96 -4.23 23.55
N ALA A 207 -7.21 -4.63 23.30
CA ALA A 207 -7.96 -5.46 24.23
C ALA A 207 -7.28 -6.81 24.49
N ARG A 208 -6.62 -7.39 23.48
CA ARG A 208 -5.85 -8.63 23.64
C ARG A 208 -4.58 -8.44 24.46
N LEU A 209 -3.86 -7.33 24.26
CA LEU A 209 -2.67 -6.95 25.05
C LEU A 209 -3.04 -6.75 26.53
N ASN A 210 -4.15 -6.07 26.81
CA ASN A 210 -4.62 -5.79 28.17
C ASN A 210 -5.17 -7.02 28.92
N LYS A 211 -5.18 -8.20 28.30
CA LYS A 211 -5.41 -9.47 29.01
C LYS A 211 -4.16 -10.00 29.71
N VAL A 212 -2.98 -9.44 29.42
CA VAL A 212 -1.74 -9.78 30.11
C VAL A 212 -1.71 -9.06 31.45
N GLU A 213 -1.65 -9.80 32.55
CA GLU A 213 -1.63 -9.22 33.89
C GLU A 213 -0.40 -8.33 34.08
N GLY A 214 -0.57 -7.14 34.67
CA GLY A 214 0.50 -6.16 34.84
C GLY A 214 0.83 -5.32 33.60
N LEU A 215 0.15 -5.53 32.46
CA LEU A 215 0.30 -4.70 31.26
C LEU A 215 -0.98 -3.88 31.03
N GLN A 216 -0.84 -2.56 30.91
CA GLN A 216 -1.91 -1.67 30.46
C GLN A 216 -1.45 -0.89 29.23
N VAL A 217 -2.12 -1.09 28.11
CA VAL A 217 -1.91 -0.35 26.87
C VAL A 217 -3.15 0.49 26.58
N THR A 218 -2.95 1.78 26.38
CA THR A 218 -3.98 2.73 25.93
C THR A 218 -3.73 3.04 24.46
N LEU A 219 -4.63 2.59 23.58
CA LEU A 219 -4.59 2.98 22.18
C LEU A 219 -5.08 4.43 22.04
N ARG A 220 -4.42 5.21 21.19
CA ARG A 220 -4.82 6.57 20.87
C ARG A 220 -4.64 6.84 19.38
N GLY A 221 -5.76 6.95 18.68
CA GLY A 221 -5.84 7.46 17.32
C GLY A 221 -5.72 8.99 17.33
N ILE A 222 -4.82 9.54 16.52
CA ILE A 222 -4.71 10.99 16.32
C ILE A 222 -4.79 11.34 14.84
N ALA A 223 -5.35 12.52 14.56
CA ALA A 223 -5.36 13.11 13.22
C ALA A 223 -4.19 14.08 13.09
N SER A 224 -3.64 14.22 11.88
CA SER A 224 -2.58 15.20 11.61
C SER A 224 -3.17 16.58 11.37
N HIS A 225 -2.97 17.46 12.35
CA HIS A 225 -3.20 18.88 12.12
C HIS A 225 -2.06 19.48 11.30
N TYR A 226 -0.84 18.92 11.37
CA TYR A 226 0.27 19.37 10.54
C TYR A 226 -0.07 19.31 9.03
N TRP A 227 -0.82 18.31 8.59
CA TRP A 227 -1.30 18.22 7.21
C TRP A 227 -2.70 18.82 6.99
N GLY A 228 -3.39 19.22 8.07
CA GLY A 228 -4.76 19.73 8.01
C GLY A 228 -5.79 18.66 7.67
N GLN A 229 -5.54 17.42 8.07
CA GLN A 229 -6.37 16.26 7.75
C GLN A 229 -7.25 15.87 8.95
N SER A 230 -8.51 15.52 8.68
CA SER A 230 -9.43 14.97 9.68
C SER A 230 -9.30 13.44 9.82
N LEU A 231 -8.86 12.77 8.75
CA LEU A 231 -8.56 11.36 8.69
C LEU A 231 -7.09 11.22 8.29
N THR A 232 -6.30 10.54 9.13
CA THR A 232 -4.86 10.40 8.94
C THR A 232 -4.42 8.96 9.16
N VAL A 233 -3.69 8.42 8.18
CA VAL A 233 -2.96 7.16 8.31
C VAL A 233 -1.74 7.33 9.21
N THR A 234 -1.36 6.27 9.92
CA THR A 234 -0.27 6.28 10.91
C THR A 234 1.04 6.88 10.37
N GLY A 235 1.43 6.57 9.14
CA GLY A 235 2.69 7.03 8.55
C GLY A 235 2.77 8.53 8.24
N LEU A 236 1.65 9.26 8.32
CA LEU A 236 1.62 10.71 8.09
C LEU A 236 1.71 11.53 9.37
N LEU A 237 1.66 10.90 10.54
CA LEU A 237 1.75 11.61 11.81
C LEU A 237 3.15 12.19 12.03
N THR A 238 3.20 13.45 12.45
CA THR A 238 4.45 14.18 12.68
C THR A 238 4.78 14.34 14.16
N GLY A 239 5.99 14.83 14.48
CA GLY A 239 6.36 15.11 15.87
C GLY A 239 5.48 16.20 16.49
N GLU A 240 5.13 17.23 15.73
CA GLU A 240 4.21 18.31 16.13
C GLU A 240 2.83 17.76 16.48
N ASP A 241 2.30 16.83 15.67
CA ASP A 241 1.01 16.20 15.95
C ASP A 241 1.03 15.44 17.28
N LEU A 242 2.11 14.70 17.56
CA LEU A 242 2.30 14.00 18.83
C LEU A 242 2.34 14.98 19.99
N ILE A 243 3.20 16.00 19.92
CA ILE A 243 3.36 17.00 20.98
C ILE A 243 2.02 17.65 21.28
N ARG A 244 1.32 18.10 20.26
CA ARG A 244 0.05 18.82 20.41
C ARG A 244 -1.06 17.96 21.00
N ASN A 245 -1.22 16.73 20.53
CA ASN A 245 -2.34 15.86 20.96
C ASN A 245 -2.08 15.15 22.29
N LEU A 246 -0.81 15.04 22.70
CA LEU A 246 -0.39 14.26 23.86
C LEU A 246 0.11 15.11 25.04
N SER A 247 0.32 16.41 24.84
CA SER A 247 0.66 17.33 25.94
C SER A 247 -0.40 17.27 27.03
N ASP A 248 0.05 17.21 28.28
CA ASP A 248 -0.79 17.15 29.49
C ASP A 248 -1.71 15.92 29.61
N GLN A 249 -1.48 14.89 28.81
CA GLN A 249 -2.23 13.63 28.85
C GLN A 249 -1.52 12.59 29.74
N PRO A 250 -2.26 11.63 30.33
CA PRO A 250 -1.64 10.51 31.04
C PRO A 250 -1.03 9.53 30.02
N LEU A 251 0.28 9.58 29.83
CA LEU A 251 0.99 8.80 28.80
C LEU A 251 1.51 7.44 29.29
N GLY A 252 1.57 7.23 30.60
CA GLY A 252 2.14 6.03 31.22
C GLY A 252 3.68 6.11 31.28
N ASP A 253 4.32 4.94 31.27
CA ASP A 253 5.77 4.75 31.38
C ASP A 253 6.50 5.04 30.07
N ALA A 254 5.86 4.84 28.92
CA ALA A 254 6.40 5.14 27.60
C ALA A 254 5.30 5.28 26.53
N LEU A 255 5.62 6.02 25.46
CA LEU A 255 4.87 5.94 24.21
C LEU A 255 5.35 4.78 23.35
N LEU A 256 4.42 4.07 22.73
CA LEU A 256 4.70 3.08 21.69
C LEU A 256 4.36 3.70 20.35
N LEU A 257 5.37 3.92 19.51
CA LEU A 257 5.20 4.51 18.19
C LEU A 257 5.61 3.51 17.10
N PRO A 258 4.74 3.22 16.12
CA PRO A 258 5.10 2.47 14.92
C PRO A 258 6.24 3.15 14.16
N SER A 259 7.24 2.37 13.70
CA SER A 259 8.37 2.90 12.94
C SER A 259 7.97 3.57 11.62
N VAL A 260 6.78 3.26 11.07
CA VAL A 260 6.23 3.89 9.86
C VAL A 260 5.97 5.40 10.04
N MET A 261 5.93 5.91 11.28
CA MET A 261 5.85 7.36 11.55
C MET A 261 7.17 8.10 11.27
N LEU A 262 8.27 7.36 11.09
CA LEU A 262 9.61 7.92 10.92
C LEU A 262 10.05 7.85 9.46
N LYS A 263 10.90 8.79 9.06
CA LYS A 263 11.62 8.75 7.79
C LYS A 263 12.45 7.47 7.70
N HIS A 264 12.51 6.88 6.50
CA HIS A 264 13.15 5.59 6.30
C HIS A 264 14.63 5.61 6.72
N GLY A 265 15.00 4.74 7.68
CA GLY A 265 16.36 4.65 8.20
C GLY A 265 16.77 5.77 9.17
N GLU A 266 15.85 6.63 9.59
CA GLU A 266 16.12 7.78 10.45
C GLU A 266 15.32 7.76 11.76
N SER A 267 15.78 8.52 12.75
CA SER A 267 15.05 8.80 13.99
C SER A 267 14.27 10.13 13.94
N ARG A 268 13.82 10.51 12.74
CA ARG A 268 13.11 11.77 12.44
C ARG A 268 11.70 11.51 11.94
N PHE A 269 10.76 12.36 12.35
CA PHE A 269 9.42 12.45 11.79
C PHE A 269 9.43 13.24 10.47
N LEU A 270 8.30 13.29 9.78
CA LEU A 270 8.16 14.01 8.51
C LEU A 270 8.40 15.53 8.63
N ASP A 271 8.17 16.11 9.80
CA ASP A 271 8.41 17.52 10.15
C ASP A 271 9.82 17.80 10.71
N ASP A 272 10.75 16.88 10.49
CA ASP A 272 12.17 16.95 10.90
C ASP A 272 12.46 16.93 12.40
N LEU A 273 11.44 16.93 13.26
CA LEU A 273 11.61 16.67 14.69
C LEU A 273 12.20 15.28 14.89
N THR A 274 13.13 15.14 15.85
CA THR A 274 13.66 13.83 16.23
C THR A 274 12.79 13.17 17.29
N VAL A 275 12.88 11.85 17.40
CA VAL A 275 12.28 11.10 18.53
C VAL A 275 12.74 11.67 19.89
N ALA A 276 13.99 12.11 20.00
CA ALA A 276 14.52 12.73 21.21
C ALA A 276 13.85 14.07 21.52
N ASP A 277 13.62 14.92 20.50
CA ASP A 277 12.94 16.21 20.68
C ASP A 277 11.50 16.03 21.20
N VAL A 278 10.76 15.06 20.62
CA VAL A 278 9.38 14.76 21.03
C VAL A 278 9.36 14.16 22.43
N SER A 279 10.25 13.22 22.74
CA SER A 279 10.37 12.61 24.07
C SER A 279 10.69 13.65 25.15
N LEU A 280 11.58 14.59 24.86
CA LEU A 280 11.94 15.68 25.75
C LEU A 280 10.75 16.61 26.02
N GLN A 281 9.99 16.97 24.99
CA GLN A 281 8.83 17.86 25.11
C GLN A 281 7.67 17.21 25.86
N LEU A 282 7.36 15.94 25.56
CA LEU A 282 6.30 15.19 26.22
C LEU A 282 6.71 14.63 27.59
N LYS A 283 8.00 14.73 27.94
CA LYS A 283 8.58 14.23 29.21
C LYS A 283 8.27 12.75 29.45
N VAL A 284 8.25 11.97 28.38
CA VAL A 284 7.98 10.52 28.42
C VAL A 284 8.93 9.81 27.45
N PRO A 285 9.49 8.64 27.82
CA PRO A 285 10.26 7.81 26.91
C PRO A 285 9.43 7.39 25.69
N ILE A 286 10.09 7.21 24.56
CA ILE A 286 9.46 6.72 23.33
C ILE A 286 10.12 5.39 22.94
N ARG A 287 9.31 4.35 22.75
CA ARG A 287 9.71 3.05 22.23
C ARG A 287 9.20 2.92 20.79
N ILE A 288 10.14 2.77 19.85
CA ILE A 288 9.80 2.57 18.43
C ILE A 288 9.55 1.08 18.18
N ALA A 289 8.36 0.77 17.66
CA ALA A 289 7.93 -0.57 17.33
C ALA A 289 8.05 -0.82 15.82
N GLN A 290 8.94 -1.74 15.43
CA GLN A 290 9.03 -2.23 14.05
C GLN A 290 8.13 -3.47 13.89
N GLY A 291 7.00 -3.29 13.20
CA GLY A 291 6.03 -4.36 13.00
C GLY A 291 5.47 -4.95 14.30
N ILE A 292 4.97 -6.18 14.22
CA ILE A 292 4.34 -6.87 15.35
C ILE A 292 5.33 -7.30 16.42
N ASP A 293 6.45 -7.94 16.03
CA ASP A 293 7.42 -8.41 17.01
C ASP A 293 8.04 -7.23 17.77
N GLY A 294 8.31 -6.10 17.08
CA GLY A 294 8.76 -4.88 17.74
C GLY A 294 7.73 -4.29 18.70
N LEU A 295 6.44 -4.33 18.37
CA LEU A 295 5.36 -3.89 19.27
C LEU A 295 5.31 -4.78 20.52
N LEU A 296 5.36 -6.10 20.35
CA LEU A 296 5.31 -7.04 21.46
C LEU A 296 6.57 -6.93 22.33
N ASP A 297 7.75 -6.82 21.74
CA ASP A 297 8.99 -6.64 22.49
C ASP A 297 8.98 -5.32 23.27
N ALA A 298 8.50 -4.23 22.66
CA ALA A 298 8.35 -2.95 23.35
C ALA A 298 7.35 -3.01 24.52
N CYS A 299 6.33 -3.87 24.44
CA CYS A 299 5.36 -4.08 25.51
C CYS A 299 5.85 -5.03 26.61
N LEU A 300 6.62 -6.07 26.26
CA LEU A 300 6.87 -7.20 27.16
C LEU A 300 8.26 -7.23 27.76
N ARG A 301 9.24 -6.58 27.13
CA ARG A 301 10.62 -6.52 27.61
C ARG A 301 10.87 -5.21 28.36
N ASP A 302 11.75 -5.28 29.34
CA ASP A 302 12.18 -4.14 30.15
C ASP A 302 13.08 -3.19 29.34
#